data_AF-A0A2U2S1T6-F1
#
_entry.id   AF-A0A2U2S1T6-F1
#
_cell.length_a   1.000
_cell.length_b   1.000
_cell.length_c   1.000
_cell.angle_alpha   90.00
_cell.angle_beta   90.00
_cell.angle_gamma   90.00
#
_symmetry.space_group_name_H-M   'P 1'
#
loop_
_entity.id
_entity.type
_entity.pdbx_description
1 polymer ?
#
loop_
_entity_poly.entity_id
_entity_poly.type
_entity_poly.pdbx_seq_one_letter_code
_entity_poly.pdbx_strand_id
1 'polypeptide(L)'
;MKNCFFFALAATLLVSCAPPRSITDEELLRFLWQNYPSDRLSFEQFRQYSRLKRAELDLTGDGQPEILAILTGLRPNTADVFILSLRENALSEMFYARKFGRYALDVEFHEKQDGVLLRWIARNGGSNIRTTDLNEEYIRCAADACDSLSYERYSWALSFASESESVTSVTITQPSSEGDILTLKQYSYQVGTTLSREICYDSAGVQFGISRIRPFTTLGPETHALYRWNDQSFELLSRRDARPELTISASAARHDSMFKRLLYALHDRWHQGNIDPNQIEQDFLRFFGLESPSAVPCGGETPLSLASGYAREIGVEVVVGGQGCRLQAWRQPDWRAIQMLDEIEIIGRFDFPCNPDTVRLDWNDLNGDGVPEASISSTQQFRETMHFFQISPAFTHLSELTGFLREPNFRGIEWEQRGERLLFYVGRPFWNQEDCHTSLSCYSSLEHAFDCYEWQPQESRFVPCPTP
;
A
#
# COMPACT_ATOMS: atom_id res chain seq x y z
N MET A 1 80.19 25.42 32.96
CA MET A 1 79.49 24.66 34.01
C MET A 1 78.66 23.56 33.34
N LYS A 2 79.00 22.31 33.68
CA LYS A 2 78.26 21.04 33.58
C LYS A 2 77.71 20.57 32.22
N ASN A 3 78.49 19.65 31.63
CA ASN A 3 78.13 18.44 30.90
C ASN A 3 76.75 17.84 31.27
N CYS A 4 76.06 17.25 30.28
CA CYS A 4 76.04 15.79 30.11
C CYS A 4 75.31 15.36 28.83
N PHE A 5 76.02 14.54 28.04
CA PHE A 5 75.48 13.57 27.10
C PHE A 5 74.40 12.71 27.75
N PHE A 6 73.30 12.46 27.03
CA PHE A 6 72.61 11.18 27.09
C PHE A 6 72.24 10.77 25.66
N PHE A 7 72.91 9.73 25.19
CA PHE A 7 72.46 8.84 24.13
C PHE A 7 71.15 8.19 24.60
N ALA A 8 70.08 8.34 23.82
CA ALA A 8 68.93 7.45 23.92
C ALA A 8 68.65 6.89 22.52
N LEU A 9 68.97 5.61 22.41
CA LEU A 9 68.68 4.67 21.35
C LEU A 9 67.30 4.93 20.72
N ALA A 10 67.28 5.44 19.49
CA ALA A 10 66.10 5.33 18.63
C ALA A 10 66.03 3.87 18.16
N ALA A 11 65.45 3.00 18.97
CA ALA A 11 64.95 1.73 18.50
C ALA A 11 63.78 2.04 17.56
N THR A 12 64.09 2.20 16.27
CA THR A 12 63.12 2.00 15.20
C THR A 12 62.56 0.60 15.37
N LEU A 13 61.46 0.49 16.13
CA LEU A 13 60.48 -0.56 15.94
C LEU A 13 60.00 -0.38 14.50
N LEU A 14 60.71 -1.04 13.59
CA LEU A 14 60.14 -1.52 12.34
C LEU A 14 59.04 -2.49 12.76
N VAL A 15 57.89 -1.93 13.16
CA VAL A 15 56.63 -2.65 13.10
C VAL A 15 56.55 -3.04 11.63
N SER A 16 56.84 -4.31 11.39
CA SER A 16 56.65 -4.97 10.11
C SER A 16 55.22 -4.68 9.71
N CYS A 17 55.02 -3.63 8.91
CA CYS A 17 53.79 -3.35 8.18
C CYS A 17 53.74 -4.35 7.03
N ALA A 18 53.76 -5.65 7.37
CA ALA A 18 53.20 -6.63 6.48
C ALA A 18 51.73 -6.24 6.36
N PRO A 19 51.21 -6.00 5.15
CA PRO A 19 49.80 -5.71 4.99
C PRO A 19 49.01 -6.84 5.69
N PRO A 20 47.93 -6.50 6.41
CA PRO A 20 47.11 -7.52 7.06
C PRO A 20 46.79 -8.60 6.03
N ARG A 21 47.03 -9.86 6.41
CA ARG A 21 46.83 -10.99 5.51
C ARG A 21 45.36 -11.02 5.10
N SER A 22 45.08 -10.85 3.82
CA SER A 22 43.74 -11.10 3.28
C SER A 22 43.49 -12.60 3.22
N ILE A 23 42.32 -13.06 3.65
CA ILE A 23 41.93 -14.46 3.51
C ILE A 23 41.53 -14.77 2.06
N THR A 24 41.86 -15.98 1.59
CA THR A 24 41.40 -16.45 0.28
C THR A 24 39.98 -17.03 0.35
N ASP A 25 39.25 -17.00 -0.77
CA ASP A 25 37.90 -17.57 -0.87
C ASP A 25 37.88 -19.07 -0.53
N GLU A 26 38.93 -19.82 -0.88
CA GLU A 26 39.05 -21.25 -0.56
C GLU A 26 39.23 -21.48 0.95
N GLU A 27 40.03 -20.65 1.64
CA GLU A 27 40.18 -20.70 3.10
C GLU A 27 38.86 -20.35 3.80
N LEU A 28 38.16 -19.32 3.32
CA LEU A 28 36.85 -18.93 3.84
C LEU A 28 35.81 -20.04 3.63
N LEU A 29 35.72 -20.62 2.44
CA LEU A 29 34.81 -21.72 2.17
C LEU A 29 35.12 -22.96 3.03
N ARG A 30 36.39 -23.26 3.30
CA ARG A 30 36.78 -24.35 4.21
C ARG A 30 36.31 -24.08 5.63
N PHE A 31 36.53 -22.86 6.12
CA PHE A 31 36.04 -22.45 7.44
C PHE A 31 34.52 -22.60 7.53
N LEU A 32 33.77 -22.09 6.53
CA LEU A 32 32.31 -22.19 6.52
C LEU A 32 31.82 -23.64 6.45
N TRP A 33 32.43 -24.49 5.61
CA TRP A 33 32.06 -25.90 5.51
C TRP A 33 32.32 -26.68 6.81
N GLN A 34 33.41 -26.37 7.53
CA GLN A 34 33.76 -27.04 8.78
C GLN A 34 32.85 -26.64 9.94
N ASN A 35 32.45 -25.38 10.01
CA ASN A 35 31.69 -24.84 11.13
C ASN A 35 30.16 -24.86 10.90
N TYR A 36 29.71 -24.85 9.64
CA TYR A 36 28.28 -24.87 9.27
C TYR A 36 28.01 -25.99 8.26
N PRO A 37 28.27 -27.26 8.63
CA PRO A 37 28.12 -28.37 7.70
C PRO A 37 26.67 -28.50 7.23
N SER A 38 26.48 -28.51 5.91
CA SER A 38 25.27 -29.07 5.31
C SER A 38 25.41 -30.58 5.34
N ASP A 39 24.54 -31.27 6.09
CA ASP A 39 24.63 -32.68 6.55
C ASP A 39 24.93 -33.78 5.51
N ARG A 40 25.20 -33.46 4.25
CA ARG A 40 25.30 -34.43 3.14
C ARG A 40 26.31 -34.10 2.04
N LEU A 41 27.15 -33.07 2.19
CA LEU A 41 28.09 -32.67 1.13
C LEU A 41 29.56 -32.82 1.55
N SER A 42 30.38 -33.45 0.70
CA SER A 42 31.84 -33.31 0.80
C SER A 42 32.25 -31.86 0.54
N PHE A 43 33.46 -31.47 0.94
CA PHE A 43 33.94 -30.12 0.71
C PHE A 43 33.93 -29.74 -0.79
N GLU A 44 34.28 -30.67 -1.67
CA GLU A 44 34.28 -30.49 -3.12
C GLU A 44 32.87 -30.24 -3.66
N GLN A 45 31.88 -30.97 -3.13
CA GLN A 45 30.47 -30.77 -3.48
C GLN A 45 29.97 -29.43 -2.95
N PHE A 46 30.28 -29.09 -1.69
CA PHE A 46 29.96 -27.81 -1.10
C PHE A 46 30.52 -26.65 -1.93
N ARG A 47 31.81 -26.71 -2.29
CA ARG A 47 32.48 -25.70 -3.12
C ARG A 47 31.84 -25.56 -4.50
N GLN A 48 31.49 -26.69 -5.13
CA GLN A 48 30.89 -26.68 -6.46
C GLN A 48 29.46 -26.10 -6.46
N TYR A 49 28.67 -26.37 -5.42
CA TYR A 49 27.26 -25.97 -5.36
C TYR A 49 26.99 -24.65 -4.66
N SER A 50 28.00 -24.09 -3.98
CA SER A 50 27.89 -22.80 -3.30
C SER A 50 28.32 -21.66 -4.21
N ARG A 51 27.60 -20.54 -4.13
CA ARG A 51 28.03 -19.27 -4.69
C ARG A 51 28.32 -18.32 -3.54
N LEU A 52 29.58 -17.95 -3.42
CA LEU A 52 30.07 -16.99 -2.45
C LEU A 52 30.06 -15.58 -3.06
N LYS A 53 29.44 -14.64 -2.35
CA LYS A 53 29.69 -13.20 -2.52
C LYS A 53 30.30 -12.71 -1.22
N ARG A 54 31.34 -11.88 -1.30
CA ARG A 54 31.93 -11.28 -0.10
C ARG A 54 32.36 -9.84 -0.30
N ALA A 55 32.46 -9.12 0.81
CA ALA A 55 33.04 -7.79 0.93
C ALA A 55 33.87 -7.73 2.21
N GLU A 56 34.81 -6.78 2.27
CA GLU A 56 35.61 -6.48 3.46
C GLU A 56 35.31 -5.04 3.86
N LEU A 57 34.80 -4.83 5.08
CA LEU A 57 34.39 -3.52 5.60
C LEU A 57 34.75 -3.42 7.08
N ASP A 58 35.26 -2.27 7.51
CA ASP A 58 35.51 -1.98 8.93
C ASP A 58 34.19 -1.58 9.60
N LEU A 59 33.50 -2.55 10.16
CA LEU A 59 32.18 -2.40 10.79
C LEU A 59 32.28 -2.02 12.27
N THR A 60 33.42 -2.28 12.90
CA THR A 60 33.66 -1.98 14.32
C THR A 60 34.37 -0.65 14.53
N GLY A 61 34.96 -0.07 13.48
CA GLY A 61 35.75 1.16 13.54
C GLY A 61 37.13 0.96 14.18
N ASP A 62 37.60 -0.28 14.33
CA ASP A 62 38.89 -0.60 14.93
C ASP A 62 40.06 -0.54 13.92
N GLY A 63 39.76 -0.23 12.66
CA GLY A 63 40.72 -0.15 11.56
C GLY A 63 41.10 -1.51 10.96
N GLN A 64 40.47 -2.61 11.40
CA GLN A 64 40.57 -3.93 10.77
C GLN A 64 39.25 -4.29 10.09
N PRO A 65 39.26 -4.62 8.79
CA PRO A 65 38.01 -4.95 8.10
C PRO A 65 37.48 -6.32 8.53
N GLU A 66 36.18 -6.38 8.81
CA GLU A 66 35.41 -7.61 8.89
C GLU A 66 35.03 -8.12 7.50
N ILE A 67 34.87 -9.44 7.39
CA ILE A 67 34.47 -10.12 6.16
C ILE A 67 32.96 -10.33 6.21
N LEU A 68 32.24 -9.68 5.30
CA LEU A 68 30.84 -9.96 5.03
C LEU A 68 30.77 -11.05 3.97
N ALA A 69 30.07 -12.15 4.23
CA ALA A 69 29.91 -13.23 3.27
C ALA A 69 28.45 -13.65 3.12
N ILE A 70 28.01 -13.80 1.88
CA ILE A 70 26.75 -14.44 1.51
C ILE A 70 27.08 -15.72 0.77
N LEU A 71 26.62 -16.84 1.31
CA LEU A 71 26.74 -18.15 0.72
C LEU A 71 25.35 -18.60 0.26
N THR A 72 25.13 -18.68 -1.05
CA THR A 72 23.87 -19.20 -1.61
C THR A 72 24.06 -20.61 -2.17
N GLY A 73 23.13 -21.51 -1.85
CA GLY A 73 23.12 -22.89 -2.34
C GLY A 73 22.14 -23.12 -3.48
N LEU A 74 22.38 -24.15 -4.31
CA LEU A 74 21.49 -24.50 -5.42
C LEU A 74 20.18 -25.18 -4.99
N ARG A 75 20.13 -25.85 -3.82
CA ARG A 75 18.93 -26.48 -3.22
C ARG A 75 19.14 -26.75 -1.72
N PRO A 76 18.19 -26.41 -0.82
CA PRO A 76 17.05 -25.50 -1.01
C PRO A 76 17.50 -24.04 -1.20
N ASN A 77 16.60 -23.18 -1.70
CA ASN A 77 16.79 -21.73 -1.84
C ASN A 77 17.05 -21.10 -0.45
N THR A 78 18.33 -21.11 -0.08
CA THR A 78 18.84 -20.66 1.20
C THR A 78 20.03 -19.76 0.95
N ALA A 79 20.18 -18.79 1.83
CA ALA A 79 21.37 -17.95 1.90
C ALA A 79 21.86 -17.96 3.35
N ASP A 80 23.07 -18.43 3.54
CA ASP A 80 23.78 -18.28 4.81
C ASP A 80 24.58 -16.98 4.75
N VAL A 81 24.36 -16.11 5.73
CA VAL A 81 24.93 -14.76 5.80
C VAL A 81 25.83 -14.69 7.03
N PHE A 82 27.05 -14.22 6.83
CA PHE A 82 28.07 -14.17 7.87
C PHE A 82 28.72 -12.79 7.95
N ILE A 83 29.07 -12.38 9.17
CA ILE A 83 30.09 -11.35 9.42
C ILE A 83 31.16 -12.01 10.27
N LEU A 84 32.39 -11.99 9.79
CA LEU A 84 33.54 -12.65 10.42
C LEU A 84 34.66 -11.63 10.68
N SER A 85 35.29 -11.70 11.85
CA SER A 85 36.55 -10.99 12.11
C SER A 85 37.75 -11.88 11.81
N LEU A 86 38.82 -11.30 11.28
CA LEU A 86 40.12 -11.97 11.11
C LEU A 86 41.14 -11.36 12.07
N ARG A 87 41.34 -11.98 13.23
CA ARG A 87 42.32 -11.53 14.24
C ARG A 87 43.41 -12.58 14.41
N GLU A 88 44.67 -12.16 14.37
CA GLU A 88 45.84 -13.05 14.55
C GLU A 88 45.86 -14.29 13.62
N ASN A 89 45.31 -14.17 12.40
CA ASN A 89 45.08 -15.25 11.43
C ASN A 89 44.02 -16.30 11.83
N ALA A 90 43.18 -16.02 12.83
CA ALA A 90 42.02 -16.81 13.16
C ALA A 90 40.74 -16.09 12.69
N LEU A 91 39.88 -16.82 11.98
CA LEU A 91 38.51 -16.39 11.71
C LEU A 91 37.64 -16.66 12.94
N SER A 92 36.84 -15.68 13.32
CA SER A 92 35.77 -15.84 14.31
C SER A 92 34.45 -15.28 13.77
N GLU A 93 33.35 -15.98 14.04
CA GLU A 93 32.01 -15.50 13.75
C GLU A 93 31.65 -14.35 14.69
N MET A 94 31.20 -13.23 14.11
CA MET A 94 30.57 -12.13 14.84
C MET A 94 29.06 -12.09 14.64
N PHE A 95 28.59 -12.60 13.49
CA PHE A 95 27.17 -12.68 13.13
C PHE A 95 26.92 -13.84 12.18
N TYR A 96 25.79 -14.51 12.36
CA TYR A 96 25.27 -15.49 11.41
C TYR A 96 23.76 -15.44 11.33
N ALA A 97 23.25 -15.43 10.09
CA ALA A 97 21.83 -15.58 9.81
C ALA A 97 21.60 -16.48 8.59
N ARG A 98 20.63 -17.37 8.70
CA ARG A 98 20.15 -18.18 7.56
C ARG A 98 18.83 -17.63 7.04
N LYS A 99 18.79 -17.29 5.76
CA LYS A 99 17.58 -16.83 5.04
C LYS A 99 17.05 -17.94 4.14
N PHE A 100 15.74 -17.98 3.98
CA PHE A 100 15.03 -19.05 3.25
C PHE A 100 13.89 -18.49 2.41
N GLY A 101 13.70 -19.05 1.21
CA GLY A 101 12.52 -18.76 0.38
C GLY A 101 12.09 -19.99 -0.40
N ARG A 102 10.88 -20.51 -0.15
CA ARG A 102 10.40 -21.80 -0.72
C ARG A 102 10.51 -21.87 -2.24
N TYR A 103 10.15 -20.79 -2.95
CA TYR A 103 10.12 -20.75 -4.41
C TYR A 103 11.28 -19.96 -5.01
N ALA A 104 11.67 -18.85 -4.37
CA ALA A 104 12.81 -18.03 -4.77
C ALA A 104 13.35 -17.27 -3.57
N LEU A 105 14.65 -16.97 -3.61
CA LEU A 105 15.36 -16.15 -2.64
C LEU A 105 16.45 -15.36 -3.38
N ASP A 106 16.42 -14.03 -3.25
CA ASP A 106 17.54 -13.16 -3.62
C ASP A 106 17.98 -12.37 -2.38
N VAL A 107 19.29 -12.20 -2.19
CA VAL A 107 19.90 -11.56 -1.01
C VAL A 107 21.05 -10.63 -1.42
N GLU A 108 21.15 -9.48 -0.77
CA GLU A 108 22.21 -8.48 -0.98
C GLU A 108 22.53 -7.69 0.30
N PHE A 109 23.74 -7.13 0.35
CA PHE A 109 24.15 -6.18 1.38
C PHE A 109 24.21 -4.77 0.81
N HIS A 110 23.89 -3.80 1.67
CA HIS A 110 24.14 -2.38 1.43
C HIS A 110 24.94 -1.82 2.60
N GLU A 111 26.06 -1.17 2.29
CA GLU A 111 26.84 -0.43 3.29
C GLU A 111 26.03 0.77 3.80
N LYS A 112 26.09 1.00 5.11
CA LYS A 112 25.56 2.18 5.78
C LYS A 112 26.68 2.82 6.59
N GLN A 113 26.51 4.09 6.95
CA GLN A 113 27.56 4.86 7.64
C GLN A 113 27.98 4.25 8.98
N ASP A 114 27.07 3.54 9.65
CA ASP A 114 27.17 3.06 11.02
C ASP A 114 26.82 1.56 11.15
N GLY A 115 26.76 0.83 10.03
CA GLY A 115 26.42 -0.59 10.01
C GLY A 115 26.18 -1.11 8.60
N VAL A 116 25.43 -2.21 8.50
CA VAL A 116 25.12 -2.88 7.25
C VAL A 116 23.63 -3.16 7.17
N LEU A 117 23.03 -2.94 5.99
CA LEU A 117 21.67 -3.35 5.71
C LEU A 117 21.68 -4.62 4.85
N LEU A 118 21.28 -5.74 5.44
CA LEU A 118 21.00 -6.97 4.72
C LEU A 118 19.57 -6.91 4.17
N ARG A 119 19.40 -7.06 2.86
CA ARG A 119 18.09 -7.08 2.19
C ARG A 119 17.89 -8.41 1.49
N TRP A 120 16.70 -9.00 1.64
CA TRP A 120 16.33 -10.19 0.89
C TRP A 120 14.87 -10.20 0.48
N ILE A 121 14.61 -10.75 -0.70
CA ILE A 121 13.25 -11.04 -1.16
C ILE A 121 13.05 -12.55 -1.17
N ALA A 122 12.03 -13.00 -0.45
CA ALA A 122 11.62 -14.39 -0.42
C ALA A 122 10.25 -14.53 -1.08
N ARG A 123 10.11 -15.55 -1.96
CA ARG A 123 8.81 -15.97 -2.46
C ARG A 123 8.43 -17.27 -1.80
N ASN A 124 7.35 -17.24 -1.01
CA ASN A 124 6.82 -18.39 -0.30
C ASN A 124 5.37 -18.65 -0.68
N GLY A 125 4.81 -19.72 -0.11
CA GLY A 125 3.41 -20.07 -0.32
C GLY A 125 3.12 -21.56 -0.21
N GLY A 126 1.89 -21.90 -0.57
CA GLY A 126 1.32 -23.24 -0.59
C GLY A 126 0.11 -23.27 -1.52
N SER A 127 -0.72 -24.32 -1.43
CA SER A 127 -1.83 -24.54 -2.37
C SER A 127 -2.80 -23.36 -2.47
N ASN A 128 -3.00 -22.63 -1.37
CA ASN A 128 -4.02 -21.59 -1.22
C ASN A 128 -3.46 -20.23 -0.79
N ILE A 129 -2.13 -20.08 -0.76
CA ILE A 129 -1.49 -18.82 -0.36
C ILE A 129 -0.20 -18.61 -1.15
N ARG A 130 0.05 -17.38 -1.57
CA ARG A 130 1.32 -16.94 -2.15
C ARG A 130 1.79 -15.72 -1.39
N THR A 131 3.04 -15.73 -0.95
CA THR A 131 3.65 -14.56 -0.31
C THR A 131 4.89 -14.10 -1.07
N THR A 132 5.10 -12.79 -1.10
CA THR A 132 6.33 -12.16 -1.55
C THR A 132 6.75 -11.18 -0.46
N ASP A 133 7.88 -11.48 0.17
CA ASP A 133 8.33 -10.81 1.38
C ASP A 133 9.68 -10.16 1.08
N LEU A 134 9.71 -8.83 0.94
CA LEU A 134 10.92 -8.03 1.00
C LEU A 134 11.23 -7.71 2.46
N ASN A 135 12.31 -8.28 2.94
CA ASN A 135 12.76 -8.13 4.31
C ASN A 135 14.07 -7.35 4.33
N GLU A 136 14.26 -6.64 5.43
CA GLU A 136 15.49 -5.94 5.74
C GLU A 136 15.95 -6.32 7.15
N GLU A 137 17.26 -6.35 7.33
CA GLU A 137 17.88 -6.57 8.62
C GLU A 137 19.05 -5.61 8.73
N TYR A 138 18.93 -4.68 9.67
CA TYR A 138 19.95 -3.70 9.95
C TYR A 138 20.88 -4.26 11.02
N ILE A 139 22.17 -4.34 10.72
CA ILE A 139 23.19 -5.02 11.51
C ILE A 139 24.22 -3.99 11.95
N ARG A 140 24.52 -3.94 13.25
CA ARG A 140 25.60 -3.11 13.83
C ARG A 140 26.52 -3.99 14.64
N CYS A 141 27.82 -3.69 14.59
CA CYS A 141 28.85 -4.50 15.20
C CYS A 141 29.55 -3.73 16.33
N ALA A 142 29.73 -4.42 17.45
CA ALA A 142 30.69 -4.08 18.49
C ALA A 142 31.98 -4.88 18.25
N ALA A 143 33.01 -4.64 19.07
CA ALA A 143 34.33 -5.24 18.88
C ALA A 143 34.34 -6.77 18.72
N ASP A 144 33.42 -7.50 19.37
CA ASP A 144 33.46 -8.96 19.44
C ASP A 144 32.19 -9.65 18.92
N ALA A 145 31.13 -8.89 18.64
CA ALA A 145 29.84 -9.43 18.19
C ALA A 145 29.04 -8.36 17.45
N CYS A 146 28.15 -8.80 16.57
CA CYS A 146 27.13 -7.93 15.99
C CYS A 146 25.75 -8.31 16.51
N ASP A 147 24.86 -7.33 16.57
CA ASP A 147 23.45 -7.55 16.77
C ASP A 147 22.68 -7.02 15.56
N SER A 148 21.45 -7.50 15.41
CA SER A 148 20.64 -7.19 14.25
C SER A 148 19.19 -6.89 14.60
N LEU A 149 18.59 -6.05 13.77
CA LEU A 149 17.17 -5.73 13.83
C LEU A 149 16.53 -6.08 12.49
N SER A 150 15.83 -7.21 12.46
CA SER A 150 15.09 -7.70 11.29
C SER A 150 13.68 -7.13 11.27
N TYR A 151 13.22 -6.68 10.11
CA TYR A 151 11.85 -6.22 9.89
C TYR A 151 11.38 -6.48 8.44
N GLU A 152 10.07 -6.64 8.28
CA GLU A 152 9.42 -6.82 6.98
C GLU A 152 9.22 -5.46 6.31
N ARG A 153 10.09 -5.10 5.37
CA ARG A 153 10.01 -3.83 4.62
C ARG A 153 8.73 -3.78 3.78
N TYR A 154 8.45 -4.85 3.04
CA TYR A 154 7.17 -5.09 2.37
C TYR A 154 6.81 -6.58 2.42
N SER A 155 5.59 -6.93 2.80
CA SER A 155 5.04 -8.28 2.63
C SER A 155 3.75 -8.19 1.85
N TRP A 156 3.62 -9.03 0.84
CA TRP A 156 2.39 -9.19 0.07
C TRP A 156 1.97 -10.65 0.15
N ALA A 157 0.76 -10.90 0.67
CA ALA A 157 0.20 -12.23 0.83
C ALA A 157 -1.16 -12.31 0.13
N LEU A 158 -1.25 -13.14 -0.90
CA LEU A 158 -2.52 -13.46 -1.55
C LEU A 158 -2.99 -14.83 -1.10
N SER A 159 -4.15 -14.87 -0.47
CA SER A 159 -4.81 -16.08 0.01
C SER A 159 -6.12 -16.31 -0.73
N PHE A 160 -6.45 -17.58 -0.98
CA PHE A 160 -7.68 -18.00 -1.65
C PHE A 160 -8.37 -19.07 -0.82
N ALA A 161 -9.61 -18.83 -0.42
CA ALA A 161 -10.45 -19.86 0.19
C ALA A 161 -11.26 -20.62 -0.87
N SER A 162 -11.66 -19.94 -1.94
CA SER A 162 -12.38 -20.47 -3.11
C SER A 162 -12.14 -19.57 -4.33
N GLU A 163 -12.66 -19.94 -5.52
CA GLU A 163 -12.60 -19.07 -6.71
C GLU A 163 -13.26 -17.69 -6.49
N SER A 164 -14.23 -17.61 -5.56
CA SER A 164 -14.98 -16.39 -5.24
C SER A 164 -14.46 -15.64 -4.00
N GLU A 165 -13.56 -16.24 -3.23
CA GLU A 165 -13.05 -15.67 -1.97
C GLU A 165 -11.53 -15.56 -2.04
N SER A 166 -11.06 -14.33 -2.20
CA SER A 166 -9.65 -14.00 -2.16
C SER A 166 -9.42 -12.88 -1.17
N VAL A 167 -8.29 -12.95 -0.45
CA VAL A 167 -7.84 -11.89 0.43
C VAL A 167 -6.38 -11.63 0.12
N THR A 168 -6.08 -10.40 -0.28
CA THR A 168 -4.75 -9.85 -0.39
C THR A 168 -4.44 -9.08 0.88
N SER A 169 -3.44 -9.52 1.63
CA SER A 169 -2.89 -8.79 2.77
C SER A 169 -1.56 -8.16 2.37
N VAL A 170 -1.32 -6.94 2.82
CA VAL A 170 -0.08 -6.23 2.59
C VAL A 170 0.39 -5.62 3.91
N THR A 171 1.67 -5.78 4.21
CA THR A 171 2.34 -5.15 5.36
C THR A 171 3.50 -4.32 4.84
N ILE A 172 3.66 -3.11 5.35
CA ILE A 172 4.69 -2.17 4.93
C ILE A 172 5.32 -1.57 6.17
N THR A 173 6.65 -1.57 6.23
CA THR A 173 7.42 -0.97 7.32
C THR A 173 8.32 0.13 6.76
N GLN A 174 8.19 1.34 7.27
CA GLN A 174 8.99 2.50 6.91
C GLN A 174 10.09 2.71 7.97
N PRO A 175 11.35 2.34 7.68
CA PRO A 175 12.46 2.61 8.57
C PRO A 175 12.93 4.06 8.39
N SER A 176 13.27 4.71 9.49
CA SER A 176 14.01 5.97 9.52
C SER A 176 15.06 5.90 10.62
N SER A 177 16.25 6.41 10.35
CA SER A 177 17.36 6.45 11.32
C SER A 177 17.79 7.87 11.61
N GLU A 178 18.04 8.15 12.89
CA GLU A 178 18.62 9.41 13.35
C GLU A 178 19.63 9.10 14.47
N GLY A 179 20.92 9.12 14.12
CA GLY A 179 21.99 8.65 15.01
C GLY A 179 21.76 7.19 15.43
N ASP A 180 21.82 6.93 16.72
CA ASP A 180 21.63 5.57 17.28
C ASP A 180 20.17 5.13 17.41
N ILE A 181 19.21 5.94 16.92
CA ILE A 181 17.79 5.61 16.97
C ILE A 181 17.31 5.13 15.60
N LEU A 182 16.73 3.93 15.56
CA LEU A 182 15.96 3.43 14.43
C LEU A 182 14.46 3.45 14.76
N THR A 183 13.68 4.15 13.94
CA THR A 183 12.22 4.15 14.04
C THR A 183 11.64 3.32 12.91
N LEU A 184 10.82 2.33 13.27
CA LEU A 184 10.05 1.50 12.35
C LEU A 184 8.58 1.89 12.42
N LYS A 185 8.06 2.42 11.32
CA LYS A 185 6.64 2.78 11.18
C LYS A 185 5.96 1.74 10.29
N GLN A 186 5.21 0.83 10.89
CA GLN A 186 4.58 -0.29 10.19
C GLN A 186 3.07 -0.11 10.07
N TYR A 187 2.52 -0.50 8.93
CA TYR A 187 1.09 -0.55 8.67
C TYR A 187 0.78 -1.83 7.91
N SER A 188 -0.45 -2.29 8.03
CA SER A 188 -0.96 -3.36 7.20
C SER A 188 -2.33 -3.02 6.64
N TYR A 189 -2.71 -3.67 5.55
CA TYR A 189 -4.07 -3.63 5.06
C TYR A 189 -4.43 -4.96 4.41
N GLN A 190 -5.73 -5.22 4.33
CA GLN A 190 -6.29 -6.37 3.65
C GLN A 190 -7.36 -5.88 2.69
N VAL A 191 -7.30 -6.35 1.45
CA VAL A 191 -8.39 -6.20 0.48
C VAL A 191 -8.83 -7.57 0.05
N GLY A 192 -10.14 -7.79 -0.05
CA GLY A 192 -10.61 -9.10 -0.43
C GLY A 192 -12.07 -9.12 -0.78
N THR A 193 -12.55 -10.31 -1.05
CA THR A 193 -13.96 -10.61 -1.29
C THR A 193 -14.45 -11.64 -0.29
N THR A 194 -15.63 -11.39 0.28
CA THR A 194 -16.35 -12.36 1.11
C THR A 194 -17.63 -12.78 0.43
N LEU A 195 -18.02 -14.04 0.58
CA LEU A 195 -19.34 -14.48 0.14
C LEU A 195 -20.37 -14.19 1.24
N SER A 196 -21.22 -13.19 1.03
CA SER A 196 -22.40 -13.01 1.88
C SER A 196 -23.56 -13.82 1.30
N ARG A 197 -24.22 -14.63 2.13
CA ARG A 197 -25.48 -15.28 1.77
C ARG A 197 -26.63 -14.50 2.38
N GLU A 198 -27.49 -13.97 1.54
CA GLU A 198 -28.75 -13.35 1.95
C GLU A 198 -29.88 -14.35 1.70
N ILE A 199 -30.76 -14.47 2.68
CA ILE A 199 -31.99 -15.24 2.56
C ILE A 199 -33.10 -14.26 2.21
N CYS A 200 -33.86 -14.58 1.17
CA CYS A 200 -34.84 -13.73 0.56
C CYS A 200 -36.18 -14.43 0.42
N TYR A 201 -37.25 -13.66 0.29
CA TYR A 201 -38.60 -14.15 0.08
C TYR A 201 -39.20 -13.45 -1.14
N ASP A 202 -39.87 -14.19 -2.02
CA ASP A 202 -40.62 -13.59 -3.13
C ASP A 202 -41.97 -13.00 -2.67
N SER A 203 -42.74 -12.41 -3.59
CA SER A 203 -44.07 -11.85 -3.30
C SER A 203 -45.10 -12.90 -2.84
N ALA A 204 -44.80 -14.19 -3.02
CA ALA A 204 -45.60 -15.32 -2.54
C ALA A 204 -45.07 -15.91 -1.22
N GLY A 205 -43.99 -15.35 -0.65
CA GLY A 205 -43.36 -15.82 0.60
C GLY A 205 -42.43 -17.02 0.42
N VAL A 206 -42.04 -17.39 -0.80
CA VAL A 206 -41.11 -18.50 -1.05
C VAL A 206 -39.68 -18.06 -0.77
N GLN A 207 -38.98 -18.82 0.06
CA GLN A 207 -37.60 -18.55 0.44
C GLN A 207 -36.61 -18.92 -0.68
N PHE A 208 -35.69 -18.02 -1.01
CA PHE A 208 -34.54 -18.29 -1.88
C PHE A 208 -33.27 -17.64 -1.33
N GLY A 209 -32.11 -18.25 -1.60
CA GLY A 209 -30.81 -17.75 -1.15
C GLY A 209 -30.08 -17.03 -2.27
N ILE A 210 -29.57 -15.83 -2.01
CA ILE A 210 -28.71 -15.08 -2.92
C ILE A 210 -27.31 -15.07 -2.32
N SER A 211 -26.33 -15.55 -3.08
CA SER A 211 -24.92 -15.36 -2.71
C SER A 211 -24.42 -14.09 -3.39
N ARG A 212 -23.99 -13.10 -2.61
CA ARG A 212 -23.34 -11.88 -3.10
C ARG A 212 -21.88 -11.88 -2.70
N ILE A 213 -21.01 -11.60 -3.65
CA ILE A 213 -19.60 -11.33 -3.40
C ILE A 213 -19.52 -9.89 -2.91
N ARG A 214 -19.05 -9.68 -1.68
CA ARG A 214 -18.85 -8.35 -1.09
C ARG A 214 -17.36 -8.07 -0.98
N PRO A 215 -16.84 -7.05 -1.68
CA PRO A 215 -15.47 -6.62 -1.46
C PRO A 215 -15.37 -5.98 -0.07
N PHE A 216 -14.17 -6.01 0.52
CA PHE A 216 -13.89 -5.30 1.76
C PHE A 216 -12.47 -4.73 1.73
N THR A 217 -12.23 -3.73 2.56
CA THR A 217 -10.90 -3.21 2.84
C THR A 217 -10.74 -3.03 4.34
N THR A 218 -9.79 -3.73 4.94
CA THR A 218 -9.42 -3.56 6.34
C THR A 218 -8.08 -2.85 6.39
N LEU A 219 -8.02 -1.72 7.08
CA LEU A 219 -6.76 -1.07 7.40
C LEU A 219 -6.33 -1.57 8.77
N GLY A 220 -5.21 -2.30 8.81
CA GLY A 220 -4.60 -2.77 10.05
C GLY A 220 -4.06 -1.64 10.92
N PRO A 221 -3.57 -1.98 12.13
CA PRO A 221 -3.01 -1.01 13.04
C PRO A 221 -1.75 -0.38 12.44
N GLU A 222 -1.60 0.92 12.70
CA GLU A 222 -0.34 1.61 12.49
C GLU A 222 0.49 1.49 13.76
N THR A 223 1.67 0.90 13.66
CA THR A 223 2.57 0.70 14.81
C THR A 223 3.87 1.46 14.62
N HIS A 224 4.31 2.16 15.66
CA HIS A 224 5.57 2.90 15.70
C HIS A 224 6.44 2.23 16.74
N ALA A 225 7.56 1.65 16.32
CA ALA A 225 8.54 1.05 17.20
C ALA A 225 9.86 1.83 17.11
N LEU A 226 10.39 2.23 18.26
CA LEU A 226 11.65 2.95 18.38
C LEU A 226 12.67 2.04 19.03
N TYR A 227 13.79 1.84 18.35
CA TYR A 227 14.92 1.05 18.81
C TYR A 227 16.13 1.96 19.00
N ARG A 228 16.93 1.69 20.02
CA ARG A 228 18.21 2.35 20.26
C ARG A 228 19.34 1.34 20.21
N TRP A 229 20.39 1.68 19.48
CA TRP A 229 21.67 1.00 19.61
C TRP A 229 22.38 1.44 20.90
N ASN A 230 22.82 0.48 21.72
CA ASN A 230 23.51 0.73 22.99
C ASN A 230 24.96 0.23 23.02
N ASP A 231 25.62 0.21 21.87
CA ASP A 231 26.98 -0.33 21.66
C ASP A 231 27.11 -1.85 21.80
N GLN A 232 26.00 -2.55 22.03
CA GLN A 232 25.97 -4.01 22.12
C GLN A 232 24.76 -4.62 21.42
N SER A 233 23.60 -3.97 21.51
CA SER A 233 22.33 -4.50 21.03
C SER A 233 21.34 -3.40 20.65
N PHE A 234 20.31 -3.78 19.89
CA PHE A 234 19.13 -2.96 19.65
C PHE A 234 18.11 -3.10 20.78
N GLU A 235 17.96 -2.05 21.58
CA GLU A 235 16.99 -1.98 22.67
C GLU A 235 15.67 -1.33 22.19
N LEU A 236 14.55 -2.03 22.34
CA LEU A 236 13.23 -1.44 22.09
C LEU A 236 12.91 -0.40 23.17
N LEU A 237 12.94 0.88 22.81
CA LEU A 237 12.61 1.98 23.72
C LEU A 237 11.11 2.15 23.89
N SER A 238 10.35 2.05 22.80
CA SER A 238 8.90 2.17 22.84
C SER A 238 8.25 1.53 21.64
N ARG A 239 7.04 1.00 21.84
CA ARG A 239 6.13 0.59 20.77
C ARG A 239 4.78 1.21 21.06
N ARG A 240 4.20 1.90 20.08
CA ARG A 240 2.87 2.52 20.19
C ARG A 240 2.04 2.17 18.97
N ASP A 241 0.77 1.87 19.21
CA ASP A 241 -0.23 1.80 18.15
C ASP A 241 -0.73 3.24 17.92
N ALA A 242 -0.28 3.86 16.82
CA ALA A 242 -0.64 5.22 16.48
C ALA A 242 -2.10 5.31 15.97
N ARG A 243 -2.59 4.22 15.37
CA ARG A 243 -3.97 4.08 14.92
C ARG A 243 -4.47 2.66 15.17
N PRO A 244 -5.66 2.46 15.77
CA PRO A 244 -6.26 1.14 15.88
C PRO A 244 -6.65 0.59 14.49
N GLU A 245 -6.89 -0.72 14.42
CA GLU A 245 -7.43 -1.36 13.22
C GLU A 245 -8.78 -0.71 12.84
N LEU A 246 -8.89 -0.31 11.58
CA LEU A 246 -10.10 0.26 10.99
C LEU A 246 -10.59 -0.68 9.90
N THR A 247 -11.61 -1.47 10.22
CA THR A 247 -12.33 -2.24 9.22
C THR A 247 -13.28 -1.31 8.48
N ILE A 248 -12.93 -0.95 7.24
CA ILE A 248 -13.87 -0.31 6.32
C ILE A 248 -14.65 -1.46 5.66
N SER A 249 -15.65 -1.97 6.39
CA SER A 249 -16.63 -2.81 5.72
C SER A 249 -17.37 -1.94 4.72
N ALA A 250 -17.51 -2.45 3.50
CA ALA A 250 -18.36 -1.93 2.43
C ALA A 250 -19.86 -1.98 2.81
N SER A 251 -20.20 -1.47 4.00
CA SER A 251 -21.57 -1.44 4.52
C SER A 251 -21.88 -0.21 5.36
N ALA A 252 -20.98 0.77 5.51
CA ALA A 252 -21.21 1.93 6.35
C ALA A 252 -20.63 3.19 5.67
N ALA A 253 -21.38 4.20 5.27
CA ALA A 253 -22.76 4.58 5.57
C ALA A 253 -23.54 4.78 4.27
N ARG A 254 -24.70 4.12 4.14
CA ARG A 254 -25.71 4.59 3.17
C ARG A 254 -26.04 6.02 3.60
N HIS A 255 -25.60 7.01 2.83
CA HIS A 255 -26.06 8.38 3.06
C HIS A 255 -27.58 8.38 2.92
N ASP A 256 -28.25 9.04 3.87
CA ASP A 256 -29.71 9.11 3.92
C ASP A 256 -30.18 9.93 2.71
N SER A 257 -30.37 9.24 1.57
CA SER A 257 -30.84 9.87 0.33
C SER A 257 -32.08 10.68 0.64
N MET A 258 -32.13 11.93 0.14
CA MET A 258 -33.32 12.76 0.27
C MET A 258 -34.55 12.04 -0.33
N PHE A 259 -34.33 11.16 -1.30
CA PHE A 259 -35.37 10.37 -1.95
C PHE A 259 -35.93 9.25 -1.07
N LYS A 260 -35.20 8.78 -0.05
CA LYS A 260 -35.76 7.84 0.93
C LYS A 260 -36.93 8.45 1.68
N ARG A 261 -36.81 9.74 2.05
CA ARG A 261 -37.88 10.49 2.72
C ARG A 261 -39.02 10.84 1.77
N LEU A 262 -38.70 11.16 0.51
CA LEU A 262 -39.70 11.41 -0.53
C LEU A 262 -40.50 10.15 -0.86
N LEU A 263 -39.84 9.01 -1.05
CA LEU A 263 -40.49 7.71 -1.29
C LEU A 263 -41.38 7.31 -0.13
N TYR A 264 -40.91 7.51 1.11
CA TYR A 264 -41.73 7.29 2.30
C TYR A 264 -42.98 8.18 2.31
N ALA A 265 -42.84 9.48 2.03
CA ALA A 265 -43.97 10.40 1.96
C ALA A 265 -44.96 10.07 0.83
N LEU A 266 -44.47 9.64 -0.34
CA LEU A 266 -45.30 9.17 -1.46
C LEU A 266 -46.05 7.88 -1.12
N HIS A 267 -45.39 6.96 -0.42
CA HIS A 267 -45.97 5.70 0.04
C HIS A 267 -47.04 5.90 1.14
N ASP A 268 -46.81 6.81 2.08
CA ASP A 268 -47.83 7.19 3.07
C ASP A 268 -49.07 7.81 2.41
N ARG A 269 -48.89 8.62 1.35
CA ARG A 269 -49.99 9.17 0.56
C ARG A 269 -50.72 8.11 -0.26
N TRP A 270 -50.05 7.06 -0.72
CA TRP A 270 -50.68 5.89 -1.34
C TRP A 270 -51.62 5.19 -0.36
N HIS A 271 -51.20 4.94 0.88
CA HIS A 271 -52.08 4.36 1.91
C HIS A 271 -53.28 5.25 2.26
N GLN A 272 -53.20 6.55 2.00
CA GLN A 272 -54.31 7.50 2.13
C GLN A 272 -55.19 7.60 0.87
N GLY A 273 -54.91 6.83 -0.19
CA GLY A 273 -55.69 6.77 -1.43
C GLY A 273 -55.44 7.91 -2.42
N ASN A 274 -54.36 8.68 -2.23
CA ASN A 274 -54.13 9.92 -2.98
C ASN A 274 -53.23 9.75 -4.24
N ILE A 275 -52.57 8.60 -4.43
CA ILE A 275 -51.62 8.34 -5.53
C ILE A 275 -51.68 6.86 -5.94
N ASP A 276 -51.61 6.57 -7.25
CA ASP A 276 -51.52 5.21 -7.81
C ASP A 276 -50.10 4.62 -7.62
N PRO A 277 -49.94 3.42 -7.03
CA PRO A 277 -48.62 2.80 -6.83
C PRO A 277 -47.87 2.52 -8.13
N ASN A 278 -48.56 2.22 -9.24
CA ASN A 278 -47.91 2.03 -10.54
C ASN A 278 -47.30 3.33 -11.07
N GLN A 279 -47.93 4.47 -10.75
CA GLN A 279 -47.43 5.79 -11.12
C GLN A 279 -46.15 6.14 -10.33
N ILE A 280 -46.11 5.83 -9.03
CA ILE A 280 -44.90 6.02 -8.19
C ILE A 280 -43.73 5.20 -8.74
N GLU A 281 -43.97 3.95 -9.11
CA GLU A 281 -42.94 3.07 -9.68
C GLU A 281 -42.44 3.57 -11.05
N GLN A 282 -43.34 3.98 -11.94
CA GLN A 282 -42.96 4.53 -13.25
C GLN A 282 -42.21 5.86 -13.13
N ASP A 283 -42.65 6.76 -12.26
CA ASP A 283 -41.98 8.04 -12.02
C ASP A 283 -40.59 7.84 -11.45
N PHE A 284 -40.43 6.84 -10.58
CA PHE A 284 -39.14 6.43 -10.03
C PHE A 284 -38.20 5.85 -11.09
N LEU A 285 -38.67 4.93 -11.93
CA LEU A 285 -37.86 4.37 -13.02
C LEU A 285 -37.44 5.45 -14.01
N ARG A 286 -38.36 6.34 -14.37
CA ARG A 286 -38.09 7.51 -15.21
C ARG A 286 -37.07 8.45 -14.56
N PHE A 287 -37.21 8.72 -13.26
CA PHE A 287 -36.35 9.61 -12.50
C PHE A 287 -34.91 9.10 -12.46
N PHE A 288 -34.67 7.80 -12.28
CA PHE A 288 -33.32 7.23 -12.30
C PHE A 288 -32.87 6.76 -13.69
N GLY A 289 -33.73 6.81 -14.71
CA GLY A 289 -33.45 6.35 -16.07
C GLY A 289 -33.23 4.84 -16.16
N LEU A 290 -33.99 4.07 -15.39
CA LEU A 290 -33.91 2.61 -15.34
C LEU A 290 -34.91 2.01 -16.35
N GLU A 291 -34.46 1.04 -17.16
CA GLU A 291 -35.28 0.44 -18.24
C GLU A 291 -36.38 -0.51 -17.73
N SER A 292 -36.22 -1.03 -16.52
CA SER A 292 -37.22 -1.87 -15.86
C SER A 292 -37.06 -1.76 -14.34
N PRO A 293 -38.11 -2.07 -13.56
CA PRO A 293 -37.90 -2.38 -12.16
C PRO A 293 -36.96 -3.57 -12.14
N SER A 294 -35.72 -3.34 -11.71
CA SER A 294 -34.85 -4.44 -11.31
C SER A 294 -35.70 -5.27 -10.36
N ALA A 295 -35.94 -6.54 -10.70
CA ALA A 295 -36.73 -7.44 -9.87
C ALA A 295 -36.10 -7.41 -8.48
N VAL A 296 -36.66 -6.61 -7.57
CA VAL A 296 -36.04 -6.28 -6.31
C VAL A 296 -35.92 -7.59 -5.58
N PRO A 297 -34.71 -8.18 -5.48
CA PRO A 297 -34.59 -9.33 -4.65
C PRO A 297 -34.65 -8.74 -3.25
N CYS A 298 -35.68 -9.13 -2.51
CA CYS A 298 -35.77 -8.96 -1.05
C CYS A 298 -36.01 -7.53 -0.55
N GLY A 299 -37.09 -6.84 -0.97
CA GLY A 299 -37.58 -5.63 -0.28
C GLY A 299 -36.51 -4.56 0.01
N GLY A 300 -35.42 -4.60 -0.75
CA GLY A 300 -34.27 -3.75 -0.56
C GLY A 300 -34.62 -2.41 -1.14
N GLU A 301 -34.50 -1.39 -0.30
CA GLU A 301 -34.54 0.02 -0.67
C GLU A 301 -34.02 0.20 -2.11
N THR A 302 -34.91 0.77 -2.95
CA THR A 302 -34.64 1.66 -4.10
C THR A 302 -33.19 2.17 -4.18
N PRO A 303 -32.61 2.37 -5.40
CA PRO A 303 -31.18 2.24 -5.62
C PRO A 303 -30.41 2.92 -4.50
N LEU A 304 -29.55 2.13 -3.88
CA LEU A 304 -28.66 2.56 -2.82
C LEU A 304 -27.92 3.80 -3.34
N SER A 305 -28.38 4.98 -2.96
CA SER A 305 -27.63 6.20 -3.16
C SER A 305 -26.30 5.96 -2.46
N LEU A 306 -25.25 5.82 -3.27
CA LEU A 306 -23.91 5.52 -2.82
C LEU A 306 -23.30 6.79 -2.23
N ALA A 307 -23.61 7.92 -2.86
CA ALA A 307 -23.29 9.24 -2.38
C ALA A 307 -24.38 10.21 -2.83
N SER A 308 -24.70 11.18 -1.97
CA SER A 308 -25.54 12.32 -2.32
C SER A 308 -24.90 13.59 -1.83
N GLY A 309 -25.10 14.68 -2.56
CA GLY A 309 -24.53 15.97 -2.25
C GLY A 309 -25.43 17.08 -2.78
N TYR A 310 -25.31 18.25 -2.16
CA TYR A 310 -26.16 19.36 -2.49
C TYR A 310 -25.37 20.67 -2.46
N ALA A 311 -25.51 21.47 -3.51
CA ALA A 311 -24.92 22.80 -3.62
C ALA A 311 -25.93 23.78 -4.20
N ARG A 312 -26.28 24.81 -3.41
CA ARG A 312 -27.24 25.89 -3.78
C ARG A 312 -28.65 25.42 -4.10
N GLU A 313 -29.01 25.17 -5.36
CA GLU A 313 -30.35 24.69 -5.76
C GLU A 313 -30.28 23.31 -6.42
N ILE A 314 -29.09 22.71 -6.40
CA ILE A 314 -28.72 21.57 -7.21
C ILE A 314 -28.38 20.41 -6.29
N GLY A 315 -29.10 19.31 -6.48
CA GLY A 315 -28.80 18.02 -5.88
C GLY A 315 -28.07 17.11 -6.85
N VAL A 316 -27.19 16.27 -6.30
CA VAL A 316 -26.43 15.29 -7.04
C VAL A 316 -26.51 13.96 -6.29
N GLU A 317 -26.75 12.88 -7.03
CA GLU A 317 -26.78 11.52 -6.50
C GLU A 317 -25.96 10.57 -7.35
N VAL A 318 -25.25 9.66 -6.69
CA VAL A 318 -24.63 8.51 -7.34
C VAL A 318 -25.43 7.27 -6.99
N VAL A 319 -25.93 6.58 -8.00
CA VAL A 319 -26.71 5.35 -7.86
C VAL A 319 -26.06 4.18 -8.59
N VAL A 320 -26.41 2.97 -8.18
CA VAL A 320 -26.03 1.75 -8.92
C VAL A 320 -26.90 1.65 -10.18
N GLY A 321 -26.28 1.54 -11.35
CA GLY A 321 -26.96 1.43 -12.64
C GLY A 321 -26.36 0.29 -13.49
N GLY A 322 -27.15 -0.76 -13.76
CA GLY A 322 -26.72 -1.87 -14.62
C GLY A 322 -25.42 -2.53 -14.15
N GLN A 323 -24.34 -2.39 -14.93
CA GLN A 323 -23.00 -2.93 -14.65
C GLN A 323 -22.02 -1.92 -14.00
N GLY A 324 -22.48 -0.72 -13.60
CA GLY A 324 -21.64 0.35 -13.05
C GLY A 324 -22.42 1.31 -12.14
N CYS A 325 -21.97 2.56 -12.09
CA CYS A 325 -22.62 3.65 -11.36
C CYS A 325 -23.15 4.70 -12.32
N ARG A 326 -24.14 5.44 -11.85
CA ARG A 326 -24.69 6.61 -12.52
C ARG A 326 -24.62 7.81 -11.59
N LEU A 327 -23.98 8.88 -12.03
CA LEU A 327 -24.16 10.21 -11.50
C LEU A 327 -25.45 10.80 -12.08
N GLN A 328 -26.27 11.39 -11.23
CA GLN A 328 -27.45 12.15 -11.63
C GLN A 328 -27.48 13.49 -10.92
N ALA A 329 -27.57 14.56 -11.69
CA ALA A 329 -27.77 15.92 -11.18
C ALA A 329 -29.21 16.37 -11.42
N TRP A 330 -29.77 17.05 -10.44
CA TRP A 330 -31.15 17.52 -10.47
C TRP A 330 -31.30 18.88 -9.79
N ARG A 331 -32.33 19.63 -10.17
CA ARG A 331 -32.70 20.93 -9.60
C ARG A 331 -34.10 20.83 -9.03
N GLN A 332 -34.31 21.49 -7.89
CA GLN A 332 -35.64 21.70 -7.37
C GLN A 332 -36.01 23.19 -7.46
N PRO A 333 -37.02 23.55 -8.26
CA PRO A 333 -37.52 24.92 -8.30
C PRO A 333 -38.16 25.31 -6.95
N ASP A 334 -37.87 26.51 -6.46
CA ASP A 334 -38.56 27.19 -5.35
C ASP A 334 -38.56 26.51 -3.96
N TRP A 335 -37.77 25.46 -3.73
CA TRP A 335 -37.56 24.82 -2.41
C TRP A 335 -38.83 24.44 -1.62
N ARG A 336 -39.95 24.23 -2.30
CA ARG A 336 -41.20 23.80 -1.66
C ARG A 336 -41.10 22.34 -1.20
N ALA A 337 -42.01 21.87 -0.35
CA ALA A 337 -42.04 20.44 -0.03
C ALA A 337 -42.37 19.64 -1.31
N ILE A 338 -41.45 18.78 -1.76
CA ILE A 338 -41.63 17.94 -2.96
C ILE A 338 -42.82 17.01 -2.73
N GLN A 339 -43.86 17.15 -3.54
CA GLN A 339 -45.06 16.33 -3.49
C GLN A 339 -45.00 15.15 -4.45
N MET A 340 -44.25 15.27 -5.56
CA MET A 340 -44.10 14.29 -6.63
C MET A 340 -42.73 14.42 -7.32
N LEU A 341 -42.23 13.34 -7.93
CA LEU A 341 -40.89 13.30 -8.56
C LEU A 341 -40.77 14.15 -9.84
N ASP A 342 -41.89 14.49 -10.48
CA ASP A 342 -41.96 15.37 -11.65
C ASP A 342 -41.75 16.85 -11.32
N GLU A 343 -41.80 17.22 -10.03
CA GLU A 343 -41.43 18.55 -9.52
C GLU A 343 -39.90 18.77 -9.48
N ILE A 344 -39.12 17.73 -9.78
CA ILE A 344 -37.67 17.76 -9.83
C ILE A 344 -37.22 17.75 -11.29
N GLU A 345 -36.42 18.74 -11.67
CA GLU A 345 -35.82 18.82 -13.00
C GLU A 345 -34.50 18.04 -13.02
N ILE A 346 -34.38 17.02 -13.89
CA ILE A 346 -33.09 16.36 -14.13
C ILE A 346 -32.22 17.27 -15.01
N ILE A 347 -31.09 17.72 -14.48
CA ILE A 347 -30.14 18.59 -15.18
C ILE A 347 -29.18 17.74 -16.04
N GLY A 348 -28.84 16.53 -15.59
CA GLY A 348 -27.97 15.65 -16.36
C GLY A 348 -27.69 14.31 -15.69
N ARG A 349 -27.10 13.40 -16.48
CA ARG A 349 -26.72 12.05 -16.07
C ARG A 349 -25.37 11.67 -16.68
N PHE A 350 -24.59 10.87 -15.95
CA PHE A 350 -23.33 10.31 -16.44
C PHE A 350 -23.11 8.90 -15.89
N ASP A 351 -22.98 7.92 -16.78
CA ASP A 351 -22.71 6.53 -16.42
C ASP A 351 -21.19 6.28 -16.42
N PHE A 352 -20.67 5.62 -15.38
CA PHE A 352 -19.25 5.32 -15.26
C PHE A 352 -18.99 3.95 -14.62
N PRO A 353 -17.91 3.25 -15.00
CA PRO A 353 -17.46 2.06 -14.29
C PRO A 353 -17.10 2.42 -12.85
N CYS A 354 -17.67 1.71 -11.89
CA CYS A 354 -17.38 1.96 -10.48
C CYS A 354 -17.33 0.67 -9.67
N ASN A 355 -16.67 0.73 -8.52
CA ASN A 355 -16.97 -0.16 -7.43
C ASN A 355 -17.86 0.63 -6.45
N PRO A 356 -19.15 0.25 -6.30
CA PRO A 356 -20.11 0.99 -5.48
C PRO A 356 -19.61 1.31 -4.07
N ASP A 357 -18.78 0.43 -3.52
CA ASP A 357 -18.29 0.49 -2.15
C ASP A 357 -17.14 1.51 -1.93
N THR A 358 -16.66 2.11 -3.02
CA THR A 358 -15.51 3.03 -3.01
C THR A 358 -15.85 4.39 -3.60
N VAL A 359 -17.11 4.59 -3.98
CA VAL A 359 -17.60 5.85 -4.53
C VAL A 359 -17.50 6.93 -3.46
N ARG A 360 -16.90 8.07 -3.81
CA ARG A 360 -16.91 9.29 -3.02
C ARG A 360 -17.37 10.44 -3.91
N LEU A 361 -18.12 11.36 -3.33
CA LEU A 361 -18.58 12.59 -3.97
C LEU A 361 -18.09 13.77 -3.13
N ASP A 362 -17.35 14.66 -3.75
CA ASP A 362 -16.83 15.88 -3.14
C ASP A 362 -17.27 17.09 -3.98
N TRP A 363 -17.36 18.25 -3.35
CA TRP A 363 -17.69 19.53 -3.99
C TRP A 363 -16.52 20.49 -3.79
N ASN A 364 -15.92 20.97 -4.88
CA ASN A 364 -14.76 21.85 -4.86
C ASN A 364 -14.91 22.93 -5.93
N ASP A 365 -14.58 24.18 -5.61
CA ASP A 365 -14.49 25.27 -6.59
C ASP A 365 -13.11 25.22 -7.26
N LEU A 366 -13.00 24.44 -8.34
CA LEU A 366 -11.78 24.21 -9.10
C LEU A 366 -11.41 25.42 -9.96
N ASN A 367 -12.41 26.19 -10.38
CA ASN A 367 -12.24 27.31 -11.31
C ASN A 367 -12.09 28.66 -10.61
N GLY A 368 -12.36 28.73 -9.30
CA GLY A 368 -12.30 29.95 -8.50
C GLY A 368 -13.40 30.96 -8.84
N ASP A 369 -14.50 30.50 -9.45
CA ASP A 369 -15.62 31.36 -9.88
C ASP A 369 -16.75 31.46 -8.84
N GLY A 370 -16.57 30.79 -7.69
CA GLY A 370 -17.54 30.73 -6.60
C GLY A 370 -18.65 29.71 -6.82
N VAL A 371 -18.63 28.93 -7.90
CA VAL A 371 -19.57 27.86 -8.20
C VAL A 371 -18.85 26.51 -8.06
N PRO A 372 -19.15 25.70 -7.03
CA PRO A 372 -18.41 24.45 -6.82
C PRO A 372 -18.72 23.43 -7.92
N GLU A 373 -17.68 22.82 -8.46
CA GLU A 373 -17.74 21.60 -9.27
C GLU A 373 -17.92 20.36 -8.39
N ALA A 374 -18.58 19.35 -8.94
CA ALA A 374 -18.68 18.04 -8.32
C ALA A 374 -17.53 17.16 -8.81
N SER A 375 -16.85 16.49 -7.88
CA SER A 375 -15.87 15.46 -8.22
C SER A 375 -16.27 14.11 -7.64
N ILE A 376 -16.16 13.06 -8.44
CA ILE A 376 -16.54 11.70 -8.04
C ILE A 376 -15.36 10.78 -8.22
N SER A 377 -14.94 10.13 -7.13
CA SER A 377 -13.89 9.12 -7.19
C SER A 377 -14.46 7.73 -6.97
N SER A 378 -13.96 6.74 -7.70
CA SER A 378 -14.20 5.32 -7.43
C SER A 378 -12.90 4.54 -7.60
N THR A 379 -12.74 3.45 -6.85
CA THR A 379 -11.56 2.60 -6.91
C THR A 379 -11.88 1.22 -7.50
N GLN A 380 -11.18 0.86 -8.59
CA GLN A 380 -11.25 -0.45 -9.20
C GLN A 380 -9.83 -0.98 -9.48
N GLN A 381 -9.55 -2.24 -9.13
CA GLN A 381 -8.29 -2.92 -9.47
C GLN A 381 -7.02 -2.10 -9.12
N PHE A 382 -6.97 -1.52 -7.91
CA PHE A 382 -5.90 -0.63 -7.43
C PHE A 382 -5.73 0.69 -8.19
N ARG A 383 -6.75 1.12 -8.94
CA ARG A 383 -6.79 2.44 -9.57
C ARG A 383 -7.95 3.25 -8.99
N GLU A 384 -7.68 4.48 -8.56
CA GLU A 384 -8.69 5.48 -8.29
C GLU A 384 -8.89 6.29 -9.57
N THR A 385 -10.13 6.32 -10.06
CA THR A 385 -10.55 7.22 -11.14
C THR A 385 -11.39 8.32 -10.53
N MET A 386 -11.04 9.57 -10.79
CA MET A 386 -11.74 10.76 -10.33
C MET A 386 -12.27 11.52 -11.55
N HIS A 387 -13.59 11.66 -11.62
CA HIS A 387 -14.31 12.43 -12.63
C HIS A 387 -14.68 13.80 -12.08
N PHE A 388 -14.58 14.84 -12.91
CA PHE A 388 -14.88 16.22 -12.54
C PHE A 388 -16.02 16.76 -13.40
N PHE A 389 -17.00 17.41 -12.77
CA PHE A 389 -18.21 17.88 -13.42
C PHE A 389 -18.53 19.32 -13.04
N GLN A 390 -18.82 20.12 -14.05
CA GLN A 390 -19.57 21.35 -13.87
C GLN A 390 -21.06 20.98 -13.86
N ILE A 391 -21.80 21.37 -12.81
CA ILE A 391 -23.23 21.06 -12.70
C ILE A 391 -24.09 22.28 -13.08
N SER A 392 -23.56 23.49 -12.93
CA SER A 392 -24.22 24.76 -13.25
C SER A 392 -23.31 25.65 -14.08
N PRO A 393 -23.81 26.37 -15.10
CA PRO A 393 -25.21 26.45 -15.54
C PRO A 393 -25.68 25.22 -16.33
N ALA A 394 -24.77 24.36 -16.77
CA ALA A 394 -25.06 23.14 -17.52
C ALA A 394 -24.26 21.96 -16.94
N PHE A 395 -24.89 20.77 -16.93
CA PHE A 395 -24.22 19.54 -16.54
C PHE A 395 -23.22 19.10 -17.61
N THR A 396 -21.93 19.23 -17.32
CA THR A 396 -20.83 18.96 -18.23
C THR A 396 -19.75 18.15 -17.51
N HIS A 397 -19.36 17.01 -18.09
CA HIS A 397 -18.15 16.31 -17.67
C HIS A 397 -16.94 17.11 -18.17
N LEU A 398 -16.15 17.63 -17.25
CA LEU A 398 -15.01 18.48 -17.55
C LEU A 398 -13.79 17.63 -17.92
N SER A 399 -13.42 16.71 -17.04
CA SER A 399 -12.21 15.91 -17.19
C SER A 399 -12.22 14.71 -16.24
N GLU A 400 -11.25 13.83 -16.42
CA GLU A 400 -10.99 12.69 -15.54
C GLU A 400 -9.50 12.51 -15.29
N LEU A 401 -9.16 12.00 -14.11
CA LEU A 401 -7.84 11.51 -13.77
C LEU A 401 -7.96 10.06 -13.32
N THR A 402 -6.95 9.25 -13.63
CA THR A 402 -6.84 7.88 -13.11
C THR A 402 -5.42 7.65 -12.60
N GLY A 403 -5.31 7.28 -11.32
CA GLY A 403 -4.03 6.97 -10.69
C GLY A 403 -4.08 5.66 -9.92
N PHE A 404 -2.93 5.00 -9.82
CA PHE A 404 -2.82 3.80 -9.00
C PHE A 404 -2.72 4.20 -7.53
N LEU A 405 -3.38 3.45 -6.64
CA LEU A 405 -3.33 3.71 -5.21
C LEU A 405 -1.87 3.81 -4.71
N ARG A 406 -1.60 4.83 -3.90
CA ARG A 406 -0.31 5.10 -3.28
C ARG A 406 -0.44 5.34 -1.79
N GLU A 407 0.64 5.06 -1.08
CA GLU A 407 0.77 5.34 0.34
C GLU A 407 0.93 6.84 0.61
N PRO A 408 0.63 7.33 1.83
CA PRO A 408 0.11 6.61 2.99
C PRO A 408 -1.42 6.50 3.04
N ASN A 409 -2.14 7.27 2.22
CA ASN A 409 -3.59 7.42 2.32
C ASN A 409 -4.40 6.45 1.44
N PHE A 410 -3.73 5.59 0.68
CA PHE A 410 -4.35 4.72 -0.34
C PHE A 410 -5.25 5.50 -1.29
N ARG A 411 -4.74 6.65 -1.74
CA ARG A 411 -5.31 7.47 -2.80
C ARG A 411 -4.53 7.20 -4.06
N GLY A 412 -5.24 6.97 -5.16
CA GLY A 412 -4.63 6.99 -6.49
C GLY A 412 -4.43 8.41 -6.99
N ILE A 413 -5.22 9.35 -6.47
CA ILE A 413 -5.13 10.76 -6.81
C ILE A 413 -5.18 11.57 -5.50
N GLU A 414 -4.09 12.28 -5.22
CA GLU A 414 -4.06 13.31 -4.18
C GLU A 414 -4.10 14.68 -4.84
N TRP A 415 -4.57 15.70 -4.13
CA TRP A 415 -4.53 17.06 -4.63
C TRP A 415 -4.23 18.05 -3.53
N GLU A 416 -3.60 19.16 -3.89
CA GLU A 416 -3.29 20.27 -2.99
C GLU A 416 -3.49 21.60 -3.72
N GLN A 417 -3.85 22.62 -2.95
CA GLN A 417 -3.88 23.99 -3.43
C GLN A 417 -2.60 24.72 -2.97
N ARG A 418 -1.78 25.18 -3.93
CA ARG A 418 -0.58 25.99 -3.68
C ARG A 418 -0.77 27.39 -4.24
N GLY A 419 -1.28 28.29 -3.40
CA GLY A 419 -1.69 29.63 -3.83
C GLY A 419 -2.90 29.55 -4.76
N GLU A 420 -2.78 30.09 -5.97
CA GLU A 420 -3.83 30.01 -7.00
C GLU A 420 -3.76 28.72 -7.85
N ARG A 421 -2.75 27.87 -7.63
CA ARG A 421 -2.53 26.65 -8.41
C ARG A 421 -3.16 25.45 -7.72
N LEU A 422 -3.89 24.65 -8.48
CA LEU A 422 -4.45 23.39 -8.03
C LEU A 422 -3.66 22.23 -8.65
N LEU A 423 -2.93 21.51 -7.81
CA LEU A 423 -2.04 20.43 -8.21
C LEU A 423 -2.63 19.08 -7.83
N PHE A 424 -2.52 18.11 -8.72
CA PHE A 424 -2.97 16.74 -8.57
C PHE A 424 -1.79 15.80 -8.73
N TYR A 425 -1.60 14.91 -7.76
CA TYR A 425 -0.58 13.88 -7.75
C TYR A 425 -1.21 12.53 -8.04
N VAL A 426 -0.89 11.98 -9.21
CA VAL A 426 -1.48 10.75 -9.75
C VAL A 426 -0.49 9.61 -9.58
N GLY A 427 -0.86 8.56 -8.85
CA GLY A 427 0.04 7.44 -8.60
C GLY A 427 0.41 6.67 -9.87
N ARG A 428 1.71 6.44 -10.10
CA ARG A 428 2.25 5.72 -11.26
C ARG A 428 1.89 4.22 -11.23
N PRO A 429 2.06 3.44 -12.31
CA PRO A 429 1.96 1.98 -12.21
C PRO A 429 3.05 1.41 -11.30
N PHE A 430 2.75 0.34 -10.56
CA PHE A 430 3.75 -0.42 -9.79
C PHE A 430 4.78 -1.15 -10.69
N TRP A 431 4.48 -1.31 -11.98
CA TRP A 431 5.13 -2.29 -12.86
C TRP A 431 5.72 -1.71 -14.14
N ASN A 432 5.92 -0.39 -14.24
CA ASN A 432 6.52 0.17 -15.45
C ASN A 432 7.96 -0.36 -15.58
N GLN A 433 8.17 -1.23 -16.56
CA GLN A 433 9.32 -2.13 -16.66
C GLN A 433 10.66 -1.42 -16.92
N GLU A 434 10.64 -0.14 -17.30
CA GLU A 434 11.84 0.58 -17.72
C GLU A 434 12.74 1.01 -16.55
N ASP A 435 12.18 1.22 -15.34
CA ASP A 435 12.95 1.59 -14.14
C ASP A 435 13.33 0.38 -13.25
N CYS A 436 12.93 -0.82 -13.67
CA CYS A 436 13.07 -2.07 -12.92
C CYS A 436 14.29 -2.87 -13.39
N HIS A 437 15.49 -2.53 -12.93
CA HIS A 437 16.71 -3.26 -13.32
C HIS A 437 16.87 -4.62 -12.61
N THR A 438 16.25 -4.81 -11.44
CA THR A 438 16.22 -6.06 -10.66
C THR A 438 14.87 -6.26 -9.95
N SER A 439 14.55 -7.50 -9.54
CA SER A 439 13.38 -7.81 -8.71
C SER A 439 13.32 -6.94 -7.44
N LEU A 440 14.47 -6.61 -6.85
CA LEU A 440 14.61 -5.78 -5.65
C LEU A 440 14.38 -4.28 -5.94
N SER A 441 14.85 -3.78 -7.10
CA SER A 441 14.66 -2.37 -7.48
C SER A 441 13.19 -1.97 -7.63
N CYS A 442 12.34 -2.89 -8.10
CA CYS A 442 10.90 -2.64 -8.32
C CYS A 442 10.09 -2.34 -7.05
N TYR A 443 10.57 -2.78 -5.88
CA TYR A 443 9.85 -2.60 -4.62
C TYR A 443 10.40 -1.46 -3.76
N SER A 444 11.50 -0.83 -4.17
CA SER A 444 12.20 0.19 -3.38
C SER A 444 11.69 1.64 -3.59
N SER A 445 10.85 1.88 -4.60
CA SER A 445 10.39 3.22 -5.03
C SER A 445 8.89 3.48 -4.83
N LEU A 446 8.21 2.64 -4.04
CA LEU A 446 6.74 2.63 -3.92
C LEU A 446 6.15 3.87 -3.22
N GLU A 447 6.93 4.55 -2.39
CA GLU A 447 6.46 5.64 -1.52
C GLU A 447 6.31 7.00 -2.24
N HIS A 448 6.91 7.20 -3.44
CA HIS A 448 7.03 8.54 -4.04
C HIS A 448 6.81 8.62 -5.57
N ALA A 449 6.33 7.57 -6.22
CA ALA A 449 6.12 7.57 -7.67
C ALA A 449 4.74 8.16 -8.04
N PHE A 450 4.64 9.50 -8.03
CA PHE A 450 3.50 10.25 -8.54
C PHE A 450 3.86 11.03 -9.80
N ASP A 451 2.91 11.18 -10.71
CA ASP A 451 2.93 12.20 -11.76
C ASP A 451 2.17 13.43 -11.27
N CYS A 452 2.75 14.61 -11.48
CA CYS A 452 2.12 15.89 -11.13
C CYS A 452 1.31 16.38 -12.32
N TYR A 453 0.07 16.78 -12.08
CA TYR A 453 -0.80 17.47 -13.02
C TYR A 453 -1.34 18.77 -12.40
N GLU A 454 -1.41 19.83 -13.18
CA GLU A 454 -2.00 21.11 -12.80
C GLU A 454 -3.31 21.30 -13.53
N TRP A 455 -4.35 21.74 -12.81
CA TRP A 455 -5.62 22.13 -13.42
C TRP A 455 -5.48 23.48 -14.15
N GLN A 456 -5.93 23.53 -15.40
CA GLN A 456 -6.01 24.75 -16.20
C GLN A 456 -7.48 25.17 -16.39
N PRO A 457 -8.00 26.11 -15.57
CA PRO A 457 -9.43 26.45 -15.55
C PRO A 457 -9.97 26.88 -16.92
N GLN A 458 -9.20 27.69 -17.66
CA GLN A 458 -9.60 28.24 -18.95
C GLN A 458 -9.82 27.18 -20.03
N GLU A 459 -9.14 26.04 -19.89
CA GLU A 459 -9.15 24.95 -20.87
C GLU A 459 -9.85 23.70 -20.32
N SER A 460 -10.29 23.73 -19.06
CA SER A 460 -10.92 22.61 -18.34
C SER A 460 -10.15 21.30 -18.48
N ARG A 461 -8.81 21.35 -18.36
CA ARG A 461 -7.95 20.17 -18.51
C ARG A 461 -6.79 20.14 -17.52
N PHE A 462 -6.25 18.94 -17.35
CA PHE A 462 -5.03 18.68 -16.61
C PHE A 462 -3.81 18.77 -17.52
N VAL A 463 -2.78 19.52 -17.12
CA VAL A 463 -1.49 19.60 -17.82
C VAL A 463 -0.37 19.07 -16.92
N PRO A 464 0.62 18.32 -17.44
CA PRO A 464 1.72 17.85 -16.61
C PRO A 464 2.49 19.01 -15.96
N CYS A 465 2.80 18.88 -14.67
CA CYS A 465 3.70 19.77 -13.94
C CYS A 465 4.99 19.04 -13.54
N PRO A 466 6.10 19.78 -13.33
CA PRO A 466 7.30 19.18 -12.74
C PRO A 466 6.97 18.67 -11.33
N THR A 467 7.26 17.40 -11.07
CA THR A 467 7.25 16.83 -9.73
C THR A 467 8.36 17.48 -8.88
N PRO A 468 8.07 17.84 -7.62
CA PRO A 468 9.06 18.43 -6.72
C PRO A 468 10.23 17.50 -6.37
#